data_AF-A0A133VD07-F1
#
_entry.id   AF-A0A133VD07-F1
#
_cell.length_a   1.000
_cell.length_b   1.000
_cell.length_c   1.000
_cell.angle_alpha   90.00
_cell.angle_beta   90.00
_cell.angle_gamma   90.00
#
_symmetry.space_group_name_H-M   'P 1'
#
loop_
_entity.id
_entity.type
_entity.pdbx_description
1 polymer ?
#
loop_
_entity_poly.entity_id
_entity_poly.type
_entity_poly.pdbx_seq_one_letter_code
_entity_poly.pdbx_strand_id
1 'polypeptide(L)'
;MGMDEASAERQSRPSPDVILRRLHEVDEENAREELEKLNEQILKNLPLPENLKIAIDFTVIPYYGEENPTLVSDSRLPGTNLGIKFAVLSVVEEGKTITLKARQVSPFESEVSVLEELLDYAKKLLNPSLVVLDRGFTPSKRLKNLNQKK
;
A
#
# COMPACT_ATOMS: atom_id res chain seq x y z
N MET A 1 17.50 -22.12 -47.87
CA MET A 1 16.14 -22.12 -47.31
C MET A 1 16.13 -23.11 -46.16
N GLY A 2 15.94 -22.75 -44.90
CA GLY A 2 15.94 -21.46 -44.24
C GLY A 2 16.80 -21.62 -42.98
N MET A 3 17.53 -20.58 -42.61
CA MET A 3 18.22 -20.56 -41.33
C MET A 3 17.14 -20.58 -40.25
N ASP A 4 17.18 -21.59 -39.39
CA ASP A 4 16.51 -21.54 -38.10
C ASP A 4 17.11 -20.36 -37.34
N GLU A 5 16.51 -19.19 -37.54
CA GLU A 5 16.59 -18.07 -36.61
C GLU A 5 15.86 -18.52 -35.34
N ALA A 6 16.50 -19.40 -34.58
CA ALA A 6 16.14 -19.75 -33.23
C ALA A 6 16.36 -18.49 -32.38
N SER A 7 15.35 -17.65 -32.41
CA SER A 7 15.02 -16.54 -31.51
C SER A 7 16.00 -16.40 -30.34
N ALA A 8 16.95 -15.47 -30.50
CA ALA A 8 17.78 -14.96 -29.42
C ALA A 8 16.96 -14.31 -28.28
N GLU A 9 15.63 -14.17 -28.45
CA GLU A 9 14.73 -13.59 -27.45
C GLU A 9 14.31 -14.57 -26.34
N ARG A 10 14.58 -15.88 -26.48
CA ARG A 10 14.23 -16.88 -25.45
C ARG A 10 15.19 -16.98 -24.26
N GLN A 11 16.37 -16.36 -24.31
CA GLN A 11 17.40 -16.58 -23.27
C GLN A 11 17.49 -15.51 -22.17
N SER A 12 16.78 -14.39 -22.27
CA SER A 12 16.94 -13.27 -21.31
C SER A 12 15.81 -13.11 -20.30
N ARG A 13 14.68 -13.80 -20.46
CA ARG A 13 13.50 -13.64 -19.59
C ARG A 13 13.17 -14.95 -18.88
N PRO A 14 13.03 -14.94 -17.54
CA PRO A 14 12.58 -16.13 -16.81
C PRO A 14 11.19 -16.55 -17.31
N SER A 15 10.95 -17.86 -17.36
CA SER A 15 9.60 -18.36 -17.66
C SER A 15 8.62 -17.99 -16.54
N PRO A 16 7.30 -17.94 -16.83
CA PRO A 16 6.28 -17.70 -15.80
C PRO A 16 6.40 -18.67 -14.61
N ASP A 17 6.71 -19.94 -14.86
CA ASP A 17 6.88 -20.94 -13.80
C ASP A 17 8.08 -20.63 -12.90
N VAL A 18 9.18 -20.11 -13.47
CA VAL A 18 10.34 -19.67 -12.69
C VAL A 18 9.97 -18.48 -11.82
N ILE A 19 9.22 -17.51 -12.35
CA ILE A 19 8.73 -16.38 -11.55
C ILE A 19 7.81 -16.86 -10.42
N LEU A 20 6.84 -17.72 -10.73
CA LEU A 20 5.90 -18.25 -9.73
C LEU A 20 6.61 -19.02 -8.62
N ARG A 21 7.56 -19.90 -9.00
CA ARG A 21 8.37 -20.63 -8.01
C ARG A 21 9.14 -19.68 -7.10
N ARG A 22 9.76 -18.64 -7.67
CA ARG A 22 10.47 -17.63 -6.88
C ARG A 22 9.55 -16.87 -5.95
N LEU A 23 8.35 -16.50 -6.39
CA LEU A 23 7.36 -15.84 -5.52
C LEU A 23 6.96 -16.72 -4.34
N HIS A 24 6.86 -18.04 -4.52
CA HIS A 24 6.62 -18.98 -3.41
C HIS A 24 7.82 -19.16 -2.45
N GLU A 25 9.04 -18.84 -2.90
CA GLU A 25 10.25 -18.88 -2.08
C GLU A 25 10.46 -17.57 -1.29
N VAL A 26 9.74 -16.49 -1.64
CA VAL A 26 9.86 -15.19 -0.97
C VAL A 26 9.12 -15.21 0.35
N ASP A 27 9.83 -14.86 1.42
CA ASP A 27 9.22 -14.54 2.70
C ASP A 27 8.58 -13.15 2.61
N GLU A 28 7.25 -13.10 2.71
CA GLU A 28 6.46 -11.87 2.55
C GLU A 28 6.84 -10.80 3.59
N GLU A 29 7.10 -11.19 4.84
CA GLU A 29 7.43 -10.27 5.91
C GLU A 29 8.80 -9.64 5.68
N ASN A 30 9.80 -10.46 5.32
CA ASN A 30 11.13 -9.96 4.98
C ASN A 30 11.09 -9.04 3.75
N ALA A 31 10.35 -9.42 2.70
CA ALA A 31 10.22 -8.59 1.50
C ALA A 31 9.56 -7.24 1.81
N ARG A 32 8.55 -7.25 2.68
CA ARG A 32 7.88 -6.04 3.16
C ARG A 32 8.83 -5.16 3.96
N GLU A 33 9.59 -5.73 4.89
CA GLU A 33 10.59 -4.98 5.67
C GLU A 33 11.67 -4.36 4.78
N GLU A 34 12.19 -5.10 3.80
CA GLU A 34 13.19 -4.59 2.86
C GLU A 34 12.64 -3.42 2.03
N LEU A 35 11.40 -3.55 1.53
CA LEU A 35 10.71 -2.49 0.82
C LEU A 35 10.50 -1.24 1.70
N GLU A 36 10.10 -1.42 2.95
CA GLU A 36 9.91 -0.32 3.89
C GLU A 36 11.24 0.40 4.20
N LYS A 37 12.33 -0.34 4.42
CA LYS A 37 13.67 0.23 4.60
C LYS A 37 14.11 1.02 3.37
N LEU A 38 13.86 0.51 2.16
CA LEU A 38 14.16 1.22 0.92
C LEU A 38 13.35 2.52 0.79
N ASN A 39 12.05 2.46 1.08
CA ASN A 39 11.17 3.63 1.04
C ASN A 39 11.64 4.72 2.03
N GLU A 40 12.05 4.35 3.25
CA GLU A 40 12.62 5.29 4.21
C GLU A 40 13.90 5.95 3.70
N GLN A 41 14.78 5.20 3.02
CA GLN A 41 15.98 5.75 2.41
C GLN A 41 15.65 6.72 1.28
N ILE A 42 14.70 6.39 0.41
CA ILE A 42 14.25 7.27 -0.66
C ILE A 42 13.66 8.56 -0.08
N LEU A 43 12.79 8.44 0.93
CA LEU A 43 12.15 9.56 1.60
C LEU A 43 13.14 10.56 2.22
N LYS A 44 14.21 10.06 2.87
CA LYS A 44 15.25 10.92 3.45
C LYS A 44 16.00 11.76 2.41
N ASN A 45 16.04 11.30 1.16
CA ASN A 45 16.73 11.98 0.06
C ASN A 45 15.80 12.86 -0.78
N LEU A 46 14.48 12.82 -0.54
CA LEU A 46 13.52 13.65 -1.26
C LEU A 46 13.44 15.05 -0.64
N PRO A 47 13.52 16.12 -1.44
CA PRO A 47 13.28 17.48 -0.95
C PRO A 47 11.78 17.64 -0.69
N LEU A 48 11.37 17.47 0.56
CA LEU A 48 9.98 17.62 0.97
C LEU A 48 9.68 19.08 1.35
N PRO A 49 8.52 19.62 0.97
CA PRO A 49 8.14 20.99 1.33
C PRO A 49 7.87 21.12 2.84
N GLU A 50 8.10 22.32 3.41
CA GLU A 50 7.82 22.60 4.82
C GLU A 50 6.33 22.42 5.17
N ASN A 51 5.43 22.74 4.25
CA ASN A 51 3.98 22.61 4.41
C ASN A 51 3.46 21.28 3.84
N LEU A 52 4.05 20.18 4.30
CA LEU A 52 3.73 18.84 3.82
C LEU A 52 2.31 18.42 4.22
N LYS A 53 1.50 18.01 3.24
CA LYS A 53 0.16 17.46 3.45
C LYS A 53 0.22 15.96 3.24
N ILE A 54 -0.42 15.19 4.12
CA ILE A 54 -0.61 13.76 3.93
C ILE A 54 -2.07 13.41 3.71
N ALA A 55 -2.31 12.37 2.94
CA ALA A 55 -3.61 11.75 2.75
C ALA A 55 -3.56 10.30 3.22
N ILE A 56 -4.63 9.85 3.87
CA ILE A 56 -4.86 8.45 4.20
C ILE A 56 -6.21 8.01 3.64
N ASP A 57 -6.19 6.97 2.82
CA ASP A 57 -7.34 6.40 2.13
C ASP A 57 -7.36 4.88 2.26
N PHE A 58 -8.55 4.30 2.09
CA PHE A 58 -8.70 2.87 1.91
C PHE A 58 -9.01 2.57 0.45
N THR A 59 -8.28 1.64 -0.14
CA THR A 59 -8.54 1.12 -1.47
C THR A 59 -8.85 -0.37 -1.40
N VAL A 60 -9.76 -0.84 -2.24
CA VAL A 60 -10.11 -2.26 -2.34
C VAL A 60 -9.86 -2.72 -3.76
N ILE A 61 -8.98 -3.70 -3.91
CA ILE A 61 -8.66 -4.31 -5.20
C ILE A 61 -9.55 -5.55 -5.37
N PRO A 62 -10.33 -5.67 -6.47
CA PRO A 62 -11.16 -6.86 -6.72
C PRO A 62 -10.32 -8.14 -6.78
N TYR A 63 -10.82 -9.21 -6.19
CA TYR A 63 -10.16 -10.51 -6.15
C TYR A 63 -11.06 -11.61 -6.76
N TYR A 64 -10.47 -12.41 -7.65
CA TYR A 64 -11.17 -13.43 -8.45
C TYR A 64 -10.66 -14.86 -8.23
N GLY A 65 -9.75 -15.04 -7.28
CA GLY A 65 -9.23 -16.36 -6.92
C GLY A 65 -10.07 -17.06 -5.86
N GLU A 66 -9.43 -17.95 -5.10
CA GLU A 66 -10.07 -18.71 -4.03
C GLU A 66 -10.31 -17.87 -2.77
N GLU A 67 -11.48 -18.06 -2.15
CA GLU A 67 -11.83 -17.34 -0.93
C GLU A 67 -10.81 -17.60 0.18
N ASN A 68 -10.46 -16.54 0.92
CA ASN A 68 -9.59 -16.65 2.08
C ASN A 68 -9.95 -15.61 3.16
N PRO A 69 -9.55 -15.83 4.42
CA PRO A 69 -9.96 -14.97 5.55
C PRO A 69 -9.47 -13.52 5.50
N THR A 70 -8.53 -13.19 4.61
CA THR A 70 -7.99 -11.82 4.48
C THR A 70 -8.81 -10.95 3.54
N LEU A 71 -9.75 -11.55 2.79
CA LEU A 71 -10.59 -10.85 1.83
C LEU A 71 -11.73 -10.09 2.53
N VAL A 72 -12.00 -8.88 2.06
CA VAL A 72 -13.15 -8.09 2.48
C VAL A 72 -14.28 -8.25 1.47
N SER A 73 -15.52 -8.19 1.96
CA SER A 73 -16.68 -8.14 1.08
C SER A 73 -17.03 -6.69 0.70
N ASP A 74 -17.14 -6.40 -0.60
CA ASP A 74 -17.60 -5.11 -1.12
C ASP A 74 -18.43 -5.32 -2.39
N SER A 75 -19.73 -5.00 -2.31
CA SER A 75 -20.69 -5.20 -3.40
C SER A 75 -20.53 -4.23 -4.57
N ARG A 76 -19.68 -3.20 -4.43
CA ARG A 76 -19.40 -2.22 -5.48
C ARG A 76 -18.29 -2.69 -6.43
N LEU A 77 -17.62 -3.80 -6.12
CA LEU A 77 -16.53 -4.32 -6.93
C LEU A 77 -17.08 -4.90 -8.25
N PRO A 78 -16.39 -4.66 -9.38
CA PRO A 78 -16.81 -5.22 -10.66
C PRO A 78 -16.58 -6.74 -10.68
N GLY A 79 -17.61 -7.52 -11.00
CA GLY A 79 -17.50 -8.95 -11.30
C GLY A 79 -17.19 -9.89 -10.12
N THR A 80 -17.01 -9.37 -8.92
CA THR A 80 -16.78 -10.12 -7.67
C THR A 80 -17.34 -9.32 -6.51
N ASN A 81 -17.64 -9.98 -5.39
CA ASN A 81 -17.94 -9.31 -4.12
C ASN A 81 -16.77 -9.38 -3.14
N LEU A 82 -15.63 -9.97 -3.52
CA LEU A 82 -14.45 -10.14 -2.69
C LEU A 82 -13.31 -9.25 -3.18
N GLY A 83 -12.59 -8.65 -2.24
CA GLY A 83 -11.44 -7.83 -2.56
C GLY A 83 -10.38 -7.82 -1.46
N ILE A 84 -9.20 -7.34 -1.83
CA ILE A 84 -8.09 -7.11 -0.91
C ILE A 84 -8.12 -5.63 -0.54
N LYS A 85 -8.29 -5.34 0.77
CA LYS A 85 -8.31 -3.96 1.27
C LYS A 85 -6.92 -3.52 1.66
N PHE A 86 -6.56 -2.30 1.25
CA PHE A 86 -5.33 -1.63 1.66
C PHE A 86 -5.66 -0.28 2.28
N ALA A 87 -4.93 0.09 3.32
CA ALA A 87 -4.81 1.46 3.80
C ALA A 87 -3.55 2.06 3.18
N VAL A 88 -3.70 3.22 2.56
CA VAL A 88 -2.62 3.88 1.83
C VAL A 88 -2.33 5.21 2.50
N LEU A 89 -1.06 5.45 2.80
CA LEU A 89 -0.54 6.74 3.26
C LEU A 89 0.21 7.38 2.10
N SER A 90 -0.17 8.61 1.75
CA SER A 90 0.45 9.36 0.66
C SER A 90 0.80 10.78 1.07
N VAL A 91 1.87 11.34 0.49
CA VAL A 91 2.17 12.77 0.52
C VAL A 91 1.48 13.43 -0.67
N VAL A 92 0.82 14.54 -0.42
CA VAL A 92 0.13 15.34 -1.42
C VAL A 92 0.87 16.66 -1.60
N GLU A 93 1.46 16.84 -2.77
CA GLU A 93 2.12 18.06 -3.23
C GLU A 93 1.36 18.61 -4.44
N GLU A 94 1.53 19.89 -4.78
CA GLU A 94 0.79 20.54 -5.87
C GLU A 94 0.86 19.75 -7.19
N GLY A 95 -0.24 19.05 -7.51
CA GLY A 95 -0.38 18.22 -8.71
C GLY A 95 0.26 16.83 -8.63
N LYS A 96 0.81 16.42 -7.48
CA LYS A 96 1.48 15.12 -7.30
C LYS A 96 1.05 14.41 -6.03
N THR A 97 0.89 13.10 -6.12
CA THR A 97 0.65 12.23 -4.96
C THR A 97 1.71 11.14 -4.95
N ILE A 98 2.44 11.04 -3.84
CA ILE A 98 3.49 10.04 -3.64
C ILE A 98 3.03 9.10 -2.53
N THR A 99 2.78 7.84 -2.86
CA THR A 99 2.46 6.82 -1.86
C THR A 99 3.70 6.46 -1.05
N LEU A 100 3.61 6.56 0.26
CA LEU A 100 4.70 6.26 1.19
C LEU A 100 4.61 4.86 1.76
N LYS A 101 3.39 4.43 2.09
CA LYS A 101 3.12 3.12 2.69
C LYS A 101 1.76 2.62 2.24
N ALA A 102 1.71 1.34 1.90
CA ALA A 102 0.47 0.60 1.72
C ALA A 102 0.47 -0.55 2.73
N ARG A 103 -0.59 -0.65 3.52
CA ARG A 103 -0.78 -1.71 4.52
C ARG A 103 -2.05 -2.47 4.18
N GLN A 104 -1.93 -3.77 3.96
CA GLN A 104 -3.11 -4.62 3.81
C GLN A 104 -3.93 -4.62 5.11
N VAL A 105 -5.25 -4.57 4.98
CA VAL A 105 -6.19 -4.50 6.08
C VAL A 105 -7.05 -5.75 6.08
N SER A 106 -6.93 -6.53 7.15
CA SER A 106 -7.76 -7.70 7.40
C SER A 106 -9.18 -7.30 7.79
N PRO A 107 -10.21 -8.11 7.48
CA PRO A 107 -11.58 -7.88 7.94
C PRO A 107 -11.74 -7.80 9.47
N PHE A 108 -10.79 -8.37 10.21
CA PHE A 108 -10.80 -8.41 11.68
C PHE A 108 -10.08 -7.22 12.33
N GLU A 109 -9.39 -6.39 11.54
CA GLU A 109 -8.68 -5.23 12.05
C GLU A 109 -9.61 -4.02 12.20
N SER A 110 -9.39 -3.24 13.25
CA SER A 110 -10.07 -1.96 13.41
C SER A 110 -9.44 -0.94 12.47
N GLU A 111 -10.25 -0.28 11.66
CA GLU A 111 -9.77 0.83 10.84
C GLU A 111 -9.14 1.97 11.68
N VAL A 112 -9.49 2.08 12.97
CA VAL A 112 -8.89 3.06 13.89
C VAL A 112 -7.45 2.66 14.22
N SER A 113 -7.19 1.38 14.51
CA SER A 113 -5.84 0.93 14.82
C SER A 113 -4.92 1.05 13.61
N VAL A 114 -5.43 0.73 12.42
CA VAL A 114 -4.69 0.91 11.16
C VAL A 114 -4.37 2.39 10.92
N LEU A 115 -5.33 3.29 11.20
CA LEU A 115 -5.09 4.72 11.08
C LEU A 115 -4.01 5.22 12.06
N GLU A 116 -4.08 4.80 13.32
CA GLU A 116 -3.09 5.15 14.33
C GLU A 116 -1.69 4.65 13.94
N GLU A 117 -1.58 3.42 13.42
CA GLU A 117 -0.33 2.87 12.89
C GLU A 117 0.25 3.75 11.77
N LEU A 118 -0.56 4.11 10.76
CA LEU A 118 -0.11 4.93 9.65
C LEU A 118 0.29 6.35 10.08
N LEU A 119 -0.43 6.93 11.04
CA LEU A 119 -0.10 8.24 11.60
C LEU A 119 1.18 8.22 12.41
N ASP A 120 1.41 7.18 13.21
CA ASP A 120 2.64 7.00 13.97
C ASP A 120 3.83 6.76 13.04
N TYR A 121 3.64 6.00 11.94
CA TYR A 121 4.63 5.87 10.89
C TYR A 121 4.95 7.21 10.22
N ALA A 122 3.91 7.98 9.82
CA ALA A 122 4.09 9.29 9.20
C ALA A 122 4.86 10.26 10.10
N LYS A 123 4.53 10.33 11.40
CA LYS A 123 5.19 11.23 12.37
C LYS A 123 6.65 10.91 12.62
N LYS A 124 7.06 9.65 12.48
CA LYS A 124 8.47 9.25 12.63
C LYS A 124 9.33 9.74 11.47
N LEU A 125 8.74 9.87 10.29
CA LEU A 125 9.46 10.19 9.05
C LEU A 125 9.27 11.62 8.60
N LEU A 126 8.16 12.26 8.98
CA LEU A 126 7.68 13.52 8.44
C LEU A 126 7.13 14.41 9.54
N ASN A 127 7.00 15.70 9.23
CA ASN A 127 6.28 16.67 10.05
C ASN A 127 5.10 17.26 9.24
N PRO A 128 3.98 16.53 9.10
CA PRO A 128 2.86 16.97 8.26
C PRO A 128 2.13 18.16 8.89
N SER A 129 1.84 19.19 8.10
CA SER A 129 1.02 20.35 8.51
C SER A 129 -0.48 20.07 8.42
N LEU A 130 -0.89 19.09 7.60
CA LEU A 130 -2.28 18.70 7.41
C LEU A 130 -2.39 17.20 7.14
N VAL A 131 -3.39 16.58 7.76
CA VAL A 131 -3.80 15.20 7.48
C VAL A 131 -5.19 15.23 6.87
N VAL A 132 -5.31 14.68 5.66
CA VAL A 132 -6.57 14.49 4.95
C VAL A 132 -6.97 13.02 5.06
N LEU A 133 -8.20 12.75 5.48
CA LEU A 133 -8.75 11.41 5.60
C LEU A 133 -9.93 11.25 4.63
N ASP A 134 -10.09 10.07 4.04
CA ASP A 134 -11.28 9.76 3.25
C ASP A 134 -12.58 9.84 4.10
N ARG A 135 -13.71 10.15 3.47
CA ARG A 135 -15.02 10.30 4.14
C ARG A 135 -15.52 9.00 4.77
N GLY A 136 -14.99 7.85 4.37
CA GLY A 136 -15.21 6.56 5.03
C GLY A 136 -14.72 6.52 6.48
N PHE A 137 -13.83 7.44 6.87
CA PHE A 137 -13.42 7.64 8.25
C PHE A 137 -14.49 8.44 9.02
N THR A 138 -15.52 7.77 9.53
CA THR A 138 -16.61 8.46 10.25
C THR A 138 -16.09 9.26 11.47
N PRO A 139 -16.43 10.56 11.62
CA PRO A 139 -15.84 11.47 12.62
C PRO A 139 -16.13 11.12 14.09
N SER A 140 -17.20 10.37 14.39
CA SER A 140 -17.76 10.25 15.73
C SER A 140 -16.90 9.47 16.74
N LYS A 141 -15.88 8.73 16.29
CA LYS A 141 -14.91 8.03 17.17
C LYS A 141 -13.45 8.49 17.02
N ARG A 142 -13.07 9.19 15.95
CA ARG A 142 -11.66 9.27 15.52
C ARG A 142 -10.93 10.59 15.81
N LEU A 143 -11.65 11.71 15.94
CA LEU A 143 -11.03 13.03 16.17
C LEU A 143 -10.58 13.28 17.62
N LYS A 144 -11.08 12.49 18.59
CA LYS A 144 -10.74 12.69 20.01
C LYS A 144 -9.27 12.38 20.32
N ASN A 145 -8.63 11.45 19.61
CA ASN A 145 -7.26 11.01 19.92
C ASN A 145 -6.18 11.92 19.32
N LEU A 146 -6.49 12.68 18.26
CA LEU A 146 -5.48 13.50 17.58
C LEU A 146 -5.16 14.80 18.34
N ASN A 147 -6.13 15.36 19.08
CA ASN A 147 -5.99 16.60 19.84
C ASN A 147 -5.54 16.42 21.30
N GLN A 148 -5.35 15.19 21.79
CA GLN A 148 -5.00 14.91 23.19
C GLN A 148 -3.50 14.76 23.45
N LYS A 149 -2.64 14.84 22.43
CA LYS A 149 -1.19 14.89 22.58
C LYS A 149 -0.68 16.30 22.27
N LYS A 150 -0.90 17.23 23.20
CA LYS A 150 -0.15 18.48 23.33
C LYS A 150 0.46 18.53 24.72
#